data_AF-A0A8J6MD72-F1
#
_entry.id   AF-A0A8J6MD72-F1
#
_cell.length_a   1.000
_cell.length_b   1.000
_cell.length_c   1.000
_cell.angle_alpha   90.00
_cell.angle_beta   90.00
_cell.angle_gamma   90.00
#
_symmetry.space_group_name_H-M   'P 1'
#
loop_
_entity.id
_entity.type
_entity.pdbx_description
1 polymer ?
#
loop_
_entity_poly.entity_id
_entity_poly.type
_entity_poly.pdbx_seq_one_letter_code
_entity_poly.pdbx_strand_id
1 'polypeptide(L)'
;MKRMRTAVTALALTGALAVGAVAATTVQKITADLRPDMTVQVDGEARTMLDQKGNIVYPISYNGTTYLPVRALGEILGQNVAWDSATQTVILTEKTWETVEQYATIGAVEKAMTAAEQDITSLKAAGTYTERAKQYAAQMVKLESVRSSLEALVEKNQEDFRSGAIDYKAFNAMQDRTGAVDVRLKDAQAALEKKTIADDSGRLTAYQESDSALKTLESRTAELEKAVKSLSPASDYAGRVKQYQELSEKLSAHSRDVAARAEIINEDLRQQRLSYDDYNTLSARAGSLDVRLKDAQAALEKKTIADDSDRRTAYEQSAAALKDLERRMSALKTEIAELKAAGDYAGRIKQYFDMDEKLSALAKDVSARYGVINDDLRQGRLTYSEYNALSQRAGDVDVSLKDARASLEQKIFQGEEEQPDPKPDEGNKTVYDRYAAKISDLDGRADKLWKDVEGYKPANNGHSNKQQHKAIFNKIDALDDETDDLEDAIEHSYKKGELSKSQYRALENSLDKVDDKLEDMEDYLEHRLGIDD
;
A
#
# COMPACT_ATOMS: atom_id res chain seq x y z
N MET A 1 4.99 -43.28 51.14
CA MET A 1 5.31 -44.19 50.00
C MET A 1 4.73 -43.53 48.74
N LYS A 2 5.44 -43.38 47.62
CA LYS A 2 5.73 -44.40 46.57
C LYS A 2 4.42 -45.07 46.07
N ARG A 3 4.06 -45.07 44.78
CA ARG A 3 4.81 -44.75 43.53
C ARG A 3 3.88 -44.44 42.33
N MET A 4 4.46 -43.81 41.30
CA MET A 4 3.92 -43.59 39.93
C MET A 4 3.71 -44.88 39.11
N ARG A 5 2.87 -44.81 38.05
CA ARG A 5 3.11 -45.24 36.65
C ARG A 5 1.91 -44.76 35.76
N THR A 6 1.98 -44.11 34.58
CA THR A 6 2.54 -44.39 33.22
C THR A 6 2.03 -45.69 32.56
N ALA A 7 1.71 -45.79 31.25
CA ALA A 7 1.82 -44.88 30.07
C ALA A 7 0.73 -45.23 28.99
N VAL A 8 0.21 -44.33 28.12
CA VAL A 8 0.68 -43.76 26.80
C VAL A 8 0.44 -44.61 25.52
N THR A 9 -0.31 -44.04 24.53
CA THR A 9 -0.17 -44.04 23.03
C THR A 9 -1.38 -43.28 22.43
N ALA A 10 -1.31 -42.22 21.59
CA ALA A 10 -0.71 -42.01 20.23
C ALA A 10 -1.62 -42.53 19.07
N LEU A 11 -1.90 -41.85 17.94
CA LEU A 11 -1.55 -40.50 17.36
C LEU A 11 -2.87 -39.87 16.74
N ALA A 12 -3.03 -38.92 15.79
CA ALA A 12 -2.28 -38.08 14.81
C ALA A 12 -3.04 -36.70 14.64
N LEU A 13 -2.53 -35.55 14.15
CA LEU A 13 -2.19 -35.05 12.77
C LEU A 13 -3.24 -35.32 11.66
N THR A 14 -3.62 -34.40 10.74
CA THR A 14 -3.13 -33.05 10.32
C THR A 14 -4.29 -32.02 10.19
N GLY A 15 -4.14 -30.71 10.00
CA GLY A 15 -2.97 -29.82 9.90
C GLY A 15 -3.16 -28.70 8.85
N ALA A 16 -2.97 -27.42 9.22
CA ALA A 16 -2.93 -26.26 8.33
C ALA A 16 -1.90 -25.24 8.86
N LEU A 17 -1.18 -24.55 7.97
CA LEU A 17 0.06 -23.83 8.31
C LEU A 17 -0.11 -22.30 8.38
N ALA A 18 0.41 -21.71 9.44
CA ALA A 18 0.92 -20.34 9.45
C ALA A 18 2.29 -20.36 10.15
N VAL A 19 3.38 -20.35 9.36
CA VAL A 19 4.75 -20.43 9.91
C VAL A 19 5.20 -19.04 10.35
N GLY A 20 4.79 -18.65 11.56
CA GLY A 20 5.46 -17.60 12.32
C GLY A 20 6.76 -18.15 12.92
N ALA A 21 7.91 -17.84 12.32
CA ALA A 21 9.20 -18.26 12.84
C ALA A 21 9.52 -17.54 14.16
N VAL A 22 9.34 -18.23 15.29
CA VAL A 22 9.70 -17.70 16.62
C VAL A 22 11.22 -17.69 16.75
N ALA A 23 11.86 -16.59 16.37
CA ALA A 23 13.26 -16.34 16.67
C ALA A 23 13.44 -16.27 18.20
N ALA A 24 14.30 -17.13 18.74
CA ALA A 24 14.53 -17.20 20.19
C ALA A 24 15.40 -16.03 20.67
N THR A 25 14.78 -14.97 21.18
CA THR A 25 15.43 -13.74 21.64
C THR A 25 15.93 -13.82 23.10
N THR A 26 16.48 -14.97 23.51
CA THR A 26 17.14 -15.14 24.82
C THR A 26 18.65 -15.32 24.67
N VAL A 27 19.42 -14.51 25.38
CA VAL A 27 20.90 -14.55 25.35
C VAL A 27 21.39 -15.89 25.91
N GLN A 28 21.75 -16.81 25.01
CA GLN A 28 22.31 -18.11 25.38
C GLN A 28 23.79 -17.98 25.76
N LYS A 29 24.15 -18.40 26.98
CA LYS A 29 25.56 -18.61 27.34
C LYS A 29 26.07 -19.86 26.63
N ILE A 30 27.09 -19.68 25.79
CA ILE A 30 27.78 -20.75 25.05
C ILE A 30 29.24 -20.85 25.51
N THR A 31 29.86 -22.00 25.25
CA THR A 31 31.32 -22.17 25.26
C THR A 31 31.78 -22.28 23.81
N ALA A 32 32.81 -21.53 23.44
CA ALA A 32 33.38 -21.49 22.10
C ALA A 32 34.90 -21.43 22.17
N ASP A 33 35.59 -21.99 21.17
CA ASP A 33 37.05 -21.97 21.11
C ASP A 33 37.54 -20.66 20.49
N LEU A 34 38.52 -19.99 21.11
CA LEU A 34 39.24 -18.87 20.50
C LEU A 34 40.29 -19.42 19.54
N ARG A 35 40.41 -18.84 18.34
CA ARG A 35 41.19 -19.41 17.22
C ARG A 35 42.30 -18.50 16.66
N PRO A 36 43.39 -18.24 17.43
CA PRO A 36 44.55 -17.50 16.93
C PRO A 36 45.31 -18.19 15.78
N ASP A 37 45.03 -19.47 15.53
CA ASP A 37 45.59 -20.26 14.44
C ASP A 37 44.95 -19.96 13.07
N MET A 38 43.78 -19.32 13.04
CA MET A 38 43.03 -19.06 11.81
C MET A 38 43.45 -17.73 11.16
N THR A 39 43.99 -17.81 9.94
CA THR A 39 44.24 -16.65 9.09
C THR A 39 42.92 -16.18 8.46
N VAL A 40 42.61 -14.88 8.59
CA VAL A 40 41.52 -14.23 7.87
C VAL A 40 42.07 -13.61 6.58
N GLN A 41 41.38 -13.84 5.46
CA GLN A 41 41.66 -13.18 4.20
C GLN A 41 40.46 -12.36 3.72
N VAL A 42 40.73 -11.20 3.12
CA VAL A 42 39.77 -10.37 2.39
C VAL A 42 40.43 -9.98 1.07
N ASP A 43 39.70 -10.13 -0.04
CA ASP A 43 40.18 -9.90 -1.41
C ASP A 43 41.49 -10.64 -1.77
N GLY A 44 41.74 -11.78 -1.11
CA GLY A 44 42.92 -12.63 -1.26
C GLY A 44 44.12 -12.24 -0.38
N GLU A 45 44.11 -11.07 0.24
CA GLU A 45 45.15 -10.65 1.19
C GLU A 45 44.88 -11.17 2.61
N ALA A 46 45.92 -11.56 3.34
CA ALA A 46 45.83 -11.86 4.76
C ALA A 46 45.69 -10.56 5.58
N ARG A 47 44.69 -10.48 6.46
CA ARG A 47 44.37 -9.27 7.23
C ARG A 47 44.40 -9.55 8.73
N THR A 48 45.12 -8.73 9.50
CA THR A 48 45.08 -8.77 10.97
C THR A 48 43.83 -8.04 11.46
N MET A 49 42.96 -8.74 12.20
CA MET A 49 41.78 -8.13 12.82
C MET A 49 42.16 -7.39 14.11
N LEU A 50 41.73 -6.14 14.24
CA LEU A 50 42.05 -5.25 15.37
C LEU A 50 40.79 -4.72 16.08
N ASP A 51 40.90 -4.42 17.38
CA ASP A 51 39.89 -3.63 18.10
C ASP A 51 40.15 -2.11 17.98
N GLN A 52 39.25 -1.30 18.57
CA GLN A 52 39.35 0.18 18.57
C GLN A 52 40.57 0.74 19.32
N LYS A 53 41.37 -0.10 19.97
CA LYS A 53 42.60 0.27 20.69
C LYS A 53 43.84 -0.30 20.01
N GLY A 54 43.70 -0.94 18.85
CA GLY A 54 44.79 -1.59 18.11
C GLY A 54 45.20 -2.96 18.66
N ASN A 55 44.44 -3.57 19.57
CA ASN A 55 44.72 -4.93 20.03
C ASN A 55 44.27 -5.95 18.97
N ILE A 56 45.06 -7.01 18.77
CA ILE A 56 44.67 -8.12 17.90
C ILE A 56 43.47 -8.87 18.52
N VAL A 57 42.42 -9.07 17.72
CA VAL A 57 41.25 -9.88 18.07
C VAL A 57 41.15 -11.07 17.12
N TYR A 58 40.80 -12.24 17.64
CA TYR A 58 40.84 -13.50 16.88
C TYR A 58 39.43 -14.02 16.55
N PRO A 59 39.27 -14.87 15.52
CA PRO A 59 38.06 -15.63 15.30
C PRO A 59 37.70 -16.51 16.50
N ILE A 60 36.42 -16.88 16.62
CA ILE A 60 35.99 -17.98 17.50
C ILE A 60 35.30 -19.07 16.66
N SER A 61 35.40 -20.33 17.08
CA SER A 61 34.63 -21.44 16.49
C SER A 61 33.61 -21.99 17.49
N TYR A 62 32.36 -22.12 17.03
CA TYR A 62 31.23 -22.66 17.81
C TYR A 62 30.33 -23.52 16.91
N ASN A 63 30.02 -24.75 17.35
CA ASN A 63 29.20 -25.73 16.62
C ASN A 63 29.60 -25.94 15.13
N GLY A 64 30.89 -25.86 14.82
CA GLY A 64 31.42 -25.99 13.45
C GLY A 64 31.39 -24.71 12.61
N THR A 65 30.75 -23.64 13.09
CA THR A 65 30.74 -22.31 12.47
C THR A 65 31.87 -21.44 13.01
N THR A 66 32.55 -20.69 12.14
CA THR A 66 33.51 -19.66 12.53
C THR A 66 32.81 -18.30 12.60
N TYR A 67 33.00 -17.59 13.70
CA TYR A 67 32.49 -16.23 13.91
C TYR A 67 33.67 -15.25 13.97
N LEU A 68 33.52 -14.09 13.34
CA LEU A 68 34.52 -13.03 13.29
C LEU A 68 34.07 -11.82 14.13
N PRO A 69 34.98 -11.11 14.82
CA PRO A 69 34.65 -9.86 15.50
C PRO A 69 34.10 -8.81 14.52
N VAL A 70 32.79 -8.59 14.56
CA VAL A 70 32.05 -7.80 13.56
C VAL A 70 32.59 -6.37 13.37
N ARG A 71 33.13 -5.74 14.42
CA ARG A 71 33.79 -4.43 14.31
C ARG A 71 35.08 -4.50 13.51
N ALA A 72 35.96 -5.47 13.81
CA ALA A 72 37.22 -5.63 13.10
C ALA A 72 37.00 -5.98 11.62
N LEU A 73 36.02 -6.85 11.33
CA LEU A 73 35.64 -7.19 9.97
C LEU A 73 34.99 -6.01 9.24
N GLY A 74 34.12 -5.25 9.90
CA GLY A 74 33.47 -4.07 9.32
C GLY A 74 34.47 -2.98 8.94
N GLU A 75 35.45 -2.66 9.79
CA GLU A 75 36.53 -1.73 9.45
C GLU A 75 37.34 -2.21 8.22
N ILE A 76 37.66 -3.50 8.13
CA ILE A 76 38.34 -4.10 6.97
C ILE A 76 37.49 -4.00 5.69
N LEU A 77 36.15 -4.04 5.82
CA LEU A 77 35.17 -3.91 4.73
C LEU A 77 34.64 -2.47 4.54
N GLY A 78 35.29 -1.47 5.14
CA GLY A 78 34.93 -0.05 5.00
C GLY A 78 33.58 0.36 5.59
N GLN A 79 32.98 -0.46 6.46
CA GLN A 79 31.70 -0.22 7.14
C GLN A 79 31.90 0.49 8.49
N ASN A 80 30.92 1.28 8.92
CA ASN A 80 30.88 1.77 10.30
C ASN A 80 30.13 0.77 11.19
N VAL A 81 30.67 0.45 12.37
CA VAL A 81 30.13 -0.59 13.26
C VAL A 81 29.78 -0.04 14.64
N ALA A 82 28.65 0.65 14.70
CA ALA A 82 28.04 1.10 15.95
C ALA A 82 27.36 -0.06 16.70
N TRP A 83 27.25 0.07 18.02
CA TRP A 83 26.47 -0.83 18.86
C TRP A 83 25.38 0.00 19.54
N ASP A 84 24.13 -0.24 19.17
CA ASP A 84 23.01 0.32 19.92
C ASP A 84 22.63 -0.61 21.07
N SER A 85 23.06 -0.22 22.27
CA SER A 85 22.72 -0.90 23.52
C SER A 85 21.23 -0.87 23.89
N ALA A 86 20.42 0.00 23.27
CA ALA A 86 19.00 0.11 23.56
C ALA A 86 18.14 -0.88 22.74
N THR A 87 18.49 -1.13 21.48
CA THR A 87 17.82 -2.14 20.63
C THR A 87 18.58 -3.48 20.53
N GLN A 88 19.77 -3.58 21.14
CA GLN A 88 20.73 -4.68 20.96
C GLN A 88 21.18 -4.88 19.50
N THR A 89 21.13 -3.81 18.69
CA THR A 89 21.49 -3.87 17.27
C THR A 89 22.98 -3.60 17.08
N VAL A 90 23.67 -4.54 16.43
CA VAL A 90 24.92 -4.23 15.74
C VAL A 90 24.55 -3.42 14.50
N ILE A 91 24.73 -2.11 14.56
CA ILE A 91 24.45 -1.21 13.45
C ILE A 91 25.68 -1.22 12.55
N LEU A 92 25.64 -2.11 11.56
CA LEU A 92 26.42 -2.01 10.34
C LEU A 92 25.71 -1.00 9.43
N THR A 93 26.26 0.20 9.30
CA THR A 93 25.98 1.03 8.13
C THR A 93 27.16 0.92 7.18
N GLU A 94 26.87 1.03 5.88
CA GLU A 94 27.85 1.61 4.96
C GLU A 94 28.40 2.89 5.61
N LYS A 95 29.64 3.28 5.30
CA LYS A 95 29.99 4.69 5.42
C LYS A 95 29.01 5.42 4.49
N THR A 96 27.99 6.07 5.03
CA THR A 96 26.97 6.73 4.21
C THR A 96 27.64 7.94 3.58
N TRP A 97 28.10 7.77 2.34
CA TRP A 97 28.75 8.81 1.56
C TRP A 97 27.73 9.88 1.15
N GLU A 98 27.22 10.67 2.12
CA GLU A 98 26.98 12.10 1.88
C GLU A 98 28.24 12.59 1.17
N THR A 99 28.12 12.98 -0.11
CA THR A 99 29.22 12.93 -1.09
C THR A 99 30.53 13.45 -0.51
N VAL A 100 31.36 12.50 -0.09
CA VAL A 100 32.63 12.71 0.61
C VAL A 100 33.53 13.43 -0.38
N GLU A 101 33.76 14.72 -0.13
CA GLU A 101 34.31 15.62 -1.15
C GLU A 101 35.72 15.18 -1.52
N GLN A 102 35.89 14.63 -2.72
CA GLN A 102 37.15 14.06 -3.18
C GLN A 102 38.10 15.17 -3.63
N TYR A 103 39.01 15.53 -2.74
CA TYR A 103 39.97 16.60 -2.94
C TYR A 103 41.16 16.12 -3.78
N ALA A 104 41.03 16.22 -5.11
CA ALA A 104 42.01 15.74 -6.10
C ALA A 104 43.44 16.33 -6.02
N THR A 105 43.75 17.19 -5.04
CA THR A 105 45.10 17.68 -4.75
C THR A 105 45.34 17.86 -3.25
N ILE A 106 46.58 17.67 -2.80
CA ILE A 106 46.98 17.88 -1.40
C ILE A 106 46.69 19.31 -0.90
N GLY A 107 46.76 20.33 -1.78
CA GLY A 107 46.40 21.71 -1.42
C GLY A 107 44.90 21.91 -1.15
N ALA A 108 44.03 21.11 -1.79
CA ALA A 108 42.61 21.08 -1.47
C ALA A 108 42.35 20.32 -0.16
N VAL A 109 43.03 19.19 0.07
CA VAL A 109 43.00 18.44 1.35
C VAL A 109 43.45 19.32 2.53
N GLU A 110 44.57 20.04 2.41
CA GLU A 110 45.08 20.96 3.44
C GLU A 110 44.08 22.08 3.78
N LYS A 111 43.38 22.60 2.76
CA LYS A 111 42.32 23.61 2.92
C LYS A 111 41.08 23.01 3.62
N ALA A 112 40.67 21.81 3.24
CA ALA A 112 39.55 21.09 3.86
C ALA A 112 39.82 20.74 5.33
N MET A 113 41.03 20.27 5.64
CA MET A 113 41.50 20.05 7.02
C MET A 113 41.40 21.34 7.85
N THR A 114 41.83 22.47 7.28
CA THR A 114 41.75 23.79 7.94
C THR A 114 40.31 24.24 8.17
N ALA A 115 39.39 23.94 7.25
CA ALA A 115 37.97 24.22 7.43
C ALA A 115 37.34 23.34 8.53
N ALA A 116 37.63 22.03 8.53
CA ALA A 116 37.14 21.10 9.54
C ALA A 116 37.65 21.46 10.95
N GLU A 117 38.92 21.87 11.08
CA GLU A 117 39.48 22.40 12.34
C GLU A 117 38.72 23.65 12.82
N GLN A 118 38.36 24.58 11.93
CA GLN A 118 37.62 25.79 12.27
C GLN A 118 36.17 25.49 12.68
N ASP A 119 35.51 24.55 12.00
CA ASP A 119 34.18 24.06 12.37
C ASP A 119 34.19 23.39 13.75
N ILE A 120 35.13 22.48 13.99
CA ILE A 120 35.31 21.79 15.28
C ILE A 120 35.69 22.80 16.38
N THR A 121 36.55 23.77 16.09
CA THR A 121 36.93 24.83 17.05
C THR A 121 35.74 25.69 17.45
N SER A 122 34.93 26.13 16.48
CA SER A 122 33.75 26.97 16.70
C SER A 122 32.52 26.21 17.22
N LEU A 123 32.48 24.87 17.08
CA LEU A 123 31.39 24.02 17.56
C LEU A 123 31.08 24.24 19.05
N LYS A 124 29.83 24.63 19.32
CA LYS A 124 29.25 24.69 20.66
C LYS A 124 28.54 23.36 20.94
N ALA A 125 28.94 22.70 22.02
CA ALA A 125 28.33 21.44 22.45
C ALA A 125 26.83 21.61 22.74
N ALA A 126 26.01 20.68 22.24
CA ALA A 126 24.58 20.67 22.50
C ALA A 126 24.25 20.27 23.96
N GLY A 127 23.06 20.69 24.43
CA GLY A 127 22.62 20.52 25.83
C GLY A 127 22.24 19.09 26.24
N THR A 128 22.20 18.13 25.32
CA THR A 128 21.91 16.71 25.60
C THR A 128 22.90 15.80 24.87
N TYR A 129 23.13 14.61 25.43
CA TYR A 129 24.01 13.59 24.82
C TYR A 129 23.60 13.25 23.38
N THR A 130 22.30 13.06 23.13
CA THR A 130 21.76 12.69 21.81
C THR A 130 22.06 13.74 20.73
N GLU A 131 21.93 15.03 21.05
CA GLU A 131 22.27 16.09 20.09
C GLU A 131 23.78 16.27 19.93
N ARG A 132 24.58 16.01 20.98
CA ARG A 132 26.06 15.96 20.86
C ARG A 132 26.53 14.79 19.99
N ALA A 133 25.88 13.63 20.07
CA ALA A 133 26.17 12.49 19.19
C ALA A 133 25.87 12.79 17.71
N LYS A 134 24.81 13.56 17.42
CA LYS A 134 24.56 14.08 16.06
C LYS A 134 25.63 15.08 15.61
N GLN A 135 26.04 15.98 16.50
CA GLN A 135 27.14 16.93 16.21
C GLN A 135 28.46 16.20 15.91
N TYR A 136 28.75 15.11 16.63
CA TYR A 136 29.90 14.24 16.38
C TYR A 136 29.83 13.65 14.97
N ALA A 137 28.75 12.95 14.64
CA ALA A 137 28.56 12.33 13.34
C ALA A 137 28.72 13.33 12.17
N ALA A 138 28.05 14.50 12.26
CA ALA A 138 28.06 15.51 11.21
C ALA A 138 29.45 16.13 10.92
N GLN A 139 30.33 16.25 11.92
CA GLN A 139 31.70 16.74 11.69
C GLN A 139 32.66 15.61 11.33
N MET A 140 32.40 14.37 11.77
CA MET A 140 33.20 13.20 11.35
C MET A 140 33.14 12.94 9.85
N VAL A 141 32.01 13.20 9.17
CA VAL A 141 31.91 13.10 7.69
C VAL A 141 32.95 13.98 6.98
N LYS A 142 33.20 15.19 7.50
CA LYS A 142 34.21 16.11 6.92
C LYS A 142 35.63 15.62 7.16
N LEU A 143 35.92 15.09 8.35
CA LEU A 143 37.21 14.50 8.68
C LEU A 143 37.47 13.24 7.84
N GLU A 144 36.45 12.41 7.61
CA GLU A 144 36.54 11.26 6.70
C GLU A 144 36.73 11.69 5.23
N SER A 145 36.25 12.87 4.83
CA SER A 145 36.51 13.44 3.49
C SER A 145 37.96 13.90 3.30
N VAL A 146 38.55 14.50 4.34
CA VAL A 146 39.98 14.77 4.38
C VAL A 146 40.76 13.44 4.33
N ARG A 147 40.36 12.46 5.14
CA ARG A 147 41.01 11.14 5.26
C ARG A 147 41.01 10.35 3.96
N SER A 148 39.85 10.14 3.34
CA SER A 148 39.73 9.34 2.11
C SER A 148 40.51 9.98 0.95
N SER A 149 40.44 11.30 0.82
CA SER A 149 41.23 12.05 -0.16
C SER A 149 42.74 11.94 0.11
N LEU A 150 43.14 11.93 1.39
CA LEU A 150 44.54 11.79 1.82
C LEU A 150 45.08 10.39 1.50
N GLU A 151 44.33 9.34 1.83
CA GLU A 151 44.68 7.94 1.55
C GLU A 151 44.86 7.71 0.03
N ALA A 152 43.92 8.18 -0.80
CA ALA A 152 44.02 8.11 -2.26
C ALA A 152 45.22 8.89 -2.84
N LEU A 153 45.54 10.07 -2.29
CA LEU A 153 46.71 10.84 -2.70
C LEU A 153 48.04 10.20 -2.27
N VAL A 154 48.07 9.51 -1.14
CA VAL A 154 49.24 8.72 -0.70
C VAL A 154 49.46 7.51 -1.61
N GLU A 155 48.40 6.82 -2.01
CA GLU A 155 48.47 5.71 -2.97
C GLU A 155 48.97 6.20 -4.34
N LYS A 156 48.35 7.25 -4.90
CA LYS A 156 48.78 7.82 -6.18
C LYS A 156 50.24 8.29 -6.15
N ASN A 157 50.70 8.91 -5.06
CA ASN A 157 52.10 9.31 -4.91
C ASN A 157 53.08 8.10 -4.96
N GLN A 158 52.66 6.94 -4.42
CA GLN A 158 53.45 5.71 -4.56
C GLN A 158 53.42 5.16 -6.00
N GLU A 159 52.29 5.22 -6.70
CA GLU A 159 52.17 4.79 -8.09
C GLU A 159 52.99 5.68 -9.05
N ASP A 160 52.86 7.00 -8.93
CA ASP A 160 53.62 8.00 -9.69
C ASP A 160 55.13 7.80 -9.50
N PHE A 161 55.58 7.43 -8.29
CA PHE A 161 56.99 7.15 -8.03
C PHE A 161 57.44 5.78 -8.56
N ARG A 162 56.65 4.72 -8.37
CA ARG A 162 56.94 3.36 -8.91
C ARG A 162 57.02 3.34 -10.45
N SER A 163 56.20 4.14 -11.11
CA SER A 163 56.18 4.31 -12.58
C SER A 163 57.26 5.26 -13.11
N GLY A 164 57.94 6.01 -12.23
CA GLY A 164 58.94 7.02 -12.62
C GLY A 164 58.34 8.31 -13.17
N ALA A 165 57.04 8.57 -12.98
CA ALA A 165 56.37 9.80 -13.37
C ALA A 165 56.77 11.00 -12.48
N ILE A 166 57.22 10.75 -11.25
CA ILE A 166 57.81 11.75 -10.35
C ILE A 166 59.19 11.31 -9.84
N ASP A 167 60.04 12.28 -9.48
CA ASP A 167 61.33 12.00 -8.83
C ASP A 167 61.20 11.78 -7.31
N TYR A 168 62.29 11.31 -6.70
CA TYR A 168 62.37 11.04 -5.26
C TYR A 168 62.16 12.29 -4.38
N LYS A 169 62.49 13.48 -4.88
CA LYS A 169 62.31 14.74 -4.16
C LYS A 169 60.84 15.17 -4.14
N ALA A 170 60.13 15.01 -5.26
CA ALA A 170 58.70 15.23 -5.36
C ALA A 170 57.92 14.22 -4.50
N PHE A 171 58.31 12.93 -4.57
CA PHE A 171 57.73 11.87 -3.75
C PHE A 171 57.81 12.17 -2.24
N ASN A 172 59.02 12.50 -1.75
CA ASN A 172 59.21 12.85 -0.33
C ASN A 172 58.45 14.13 0.07
N ALA A 173 58.51 15.19 -0.75
CA ALA A 173 57.81 16.44 -0.45
C ALA A 173 56.27 16.28 -0.41
N MET A 174 55.73 15.29 -1.11
CA MET A 174 54.33 14.87 -1.00
C MET A 174 54.10 14.04 0.27
N GLN A 175 54.99 13.07 0.59
CA GLN A 175 54.90 12.32 1.85
C GLN A 175 54.88 13.23 3.08
N ASP A 176 55.81 14.18 3.19
CA ASP A 176 55.92 15.13 4.31
C ASP A 176 54.59 15.88 4.55
N ARG A 177 53.96 16.37 3.47
CA ARG A 177 52.67 17.07 3.52
C ARG A 177 51.53 16.15 3.92
N THR A 178 51.49 14.94 3.36
CA THR A 178 50.44 13.97 3.71
C THR A 178 50.52 13.54 5.17
N GLY A 179 51.72 13.31 5.71
CA GLY A 179 51.93 13.03 7.13
C GLY A 179 51.54 14.21 8.04
N ALA A 180 51.80 15.44 7.62
CA ALA A 180 51.37 16.63 8.36
C ALA A 180 49.84 16.78 8.42
N VAL A 181 49.10 16.33 7.40
CA VAL A 181 47.62 16.26 7.45
C VAL A 181 47.13 15.12 8.33
N ASP A 182 47.74 13.93 8.27
CA ASP A 182 47.37 12.78 9.10
C ASP A 182 47.47 13.07 10.62
N VAL A 183 48.49 13.82 11.06
CA VAL A 183 48.59 14.28 12.46
C VAL A 183 47.43 15.23 12.81
N ARG A 184 47.18 16.24 11.97
CA ARG A 184 46.09 17.22 12.16
C ARG A 184 44.71 16.55 12.20
N LEU A 185 44.50 15.53 11.37
CA LEU A 185 43.27 14.73 11.33
C LEU A 185 43.00 14.07 12.69
N LYS A 186 44.02 13.44 13.28
CA LYS A 186 43.94 12.77 14.60
C LYS A 186 43.69 13.76 15.74
N ASP A 187 44.37 14.90 15.73
CA ASP A 187 44.16 15.97 16.70
C ASP A 187 42.73 16.55 16.61
N ALA A 188 42.21 16.73 15.38
CA ALA A 188 40.85 17.20 15.15
C ALA A 188 39.77 16.19 15.58
N GLN A 189 39.99 14.88 15.34
CA GLN A 189 39.11 13.81 15.84
C GLN A 189 39.03 13.83 17.38
N ALA A 190 40.18 13.84 18.08
CA ALA A 190 40.22 13.90 19.54
C ALA A 190 39.59 15.19 20.11
N ALA A 191 39.78 16.32 19.43
CA ALA A 191 39.13 17.59 19.81
C ALA A 191 37.60 17.55 19.63
N LEU A 192 37.11 16.89 18.58
CA LEU A 192 35.69 16.68 18.31
C LEU A 192 35.05 15.74 19.34
N GLU A 193 35.65 14.57 19.60
CA GLU A 193 35.18 13.63 20.64
C GLU A 193 35.01 14.34 22.00
N LYS A 194 36.06 15.06 22.43
CA LYS A 194 36.10 15.81 23.68
C LYS A 194 35.02 16.90 23.79
N LYS A 195 34.60 17.46 22.65
CA LYS A 195 33.54 18.48 22.57
C LYS A 195 32.11 17.91 22.52
N THR A 196 31.96 16.60 22.34
CA THR A 196 30.67 15.99 21.98
C THR A 196 30.35 14.75 22.82
N ILE A 197 30.88 13.58 22.44
CA ILE A 197 30.53 12.26 22.98
C ILE A 197 31.32 11.87 24.24
N ALA A 198 32.39 12.57 24.58
CA ALA A 198 33.14 12.35 25.81
C ALA A 198 32.45 12.89 27.08
N ASP A 199 31.40 13.71 26.92
CA ASP A 199 30.52 14.14 28.00
C ASP A 199 29.24 13.30 27.99
N ASP A 200 29.06 12.38 28.94
CA ASP A 200 27.85 11.57 29.12
C ASP A 200 26.67 12.36 29.75
N SER A 201 26.81 13.65 30.08
CA SER A 201 25.76 14.41 30.77
C SER A 201 24.45 14.50 29.96
N GLY A 202 23.31 14.24 30.61
CA GLY A 202 22.01 14.21 29.93
C GLY A 202 21.80 13.00 29.02
N ARG A 203 22.65 11.96 29.11
CA ARG A 203 22.29 10.60 28.73
C ARG A 203 21.20 10.09 29.68
N LEU A 204 20.08 9.63 29.14
CA LEU A 204 18.98 9.11 29.94
C LEU A 204 19.28 7.70 30.47
N THR A 205 18.75 7.38 31.64
CA THR A 205 18.67 6.00 32.12
C THR A 205 17.46 5.29 31.52
N ALA A 206 17.46 3.96 31.46
CA ALA A 206 16.29 3.17 31.03
C ALA A 206 15.01 3.52 31.82
N TYR A 207 15.17 3.89 33.11
CA TYR A 207 14.07 4.39 33.92
C TYR A 207 13.51 5.71 33.39
N GLN A 208 14.37 6.68 33.08
CA GLN A 208 13.96 7.99 32.55
C GLN A 208 13.35 7.89 31.15
N GLU A 209 13.90 7.04 30.28
CA GLU A 209 13.36 6.73 28.95
C GLU A 209 11.93 6.16 29.06
N SER A 210 11.73 5.16 29.93
CA SER A 210 10.43 4.52 30.11
C SER A 210 9.43 5.36 30.91
N ASP A 211 9.87 6.15 31.89
CA ASP A 211 9.03 7.12 32.62
C ASP A 211 8.49 8.22 31.69
N SER A 212 9.35 8.77 30.83
CA SER A 212 8.95 9.78 29.83
C SER A 212 7.98 9.21 28.79
N ALA A 213 8.24 8.01 28.29
CA ALA A 213 7.34 7.31 27.39
C ALA A 213 5.98 7.01 28.06
N LEU A 214 5.97 6.51 29.30
CA LEU A 214 4.73 6.24 30.05
C LEU A 214 3.93 7.52 30.30
N LYS A 215 4.56 8.68 30.56
CA LYS A 215 3.85 9.98 30.68
C LYS A 215 3.13 10.38 29.38
N THR A 216 3.76 10.13 28.24
CA THR A 216 3.13 10.35 26.93
C THR A 216 1.95 9.40 26.71
N LEU A 217 2.11 8.12 27.08
CA LEU A 217 1.05 7.12 26.97
C LEU A 217 -0.12 7.40 27.93
N GLU A 218 0.16 7.80 29.17
CA GLU A 218 -0.81 8.20 30.21
C GLU A 218 -1.69 9.36 29.73
N SER A 219 -1.09 10.36 29.08
CA SER A 219 -1.81 11.51 28.48
C SER A 219 -2.71 11.08 27.32
N ARG A 220 -2.20 10.25 26.39
CA ARG A 220 -2.99 9.76 25.24
C ARG A 220 -4.12 8.81 25.66
N THR A 221 -3.92 8.00 26.70
CA THR A 221 -5.00 7.21 27.31
C THR A 221 -6.10 8.12 27.86
N ALA A 222 -5.73 9.18 28.58
CA ALA A 222 -6.71 10.11 29.17
C ALA A 222 -7.56 10.84 28.10
N GLU A 223 -6.97 11.24 26.97
CA GLU A 223 -7.72 11.85 25.87
C GLU A 223 -8.62 10.85 25.12
N LEU A 224 -8.20 9.58 24.99
CA LEU A 224 -9.03 8.51 24.42
C LEU A 224 -10.21 8.13 25.34
N GLU A 225 -9.98 7.98 26.64
CA GLU A 225 -11.04 7.78 27.65
C GLU A 225 -12.07 8.91 27.61
N LYS A 226 -11.58 10.16 27.52
CA LYS A 226 -12.39 11.37 27.42
C LYS A 226 -13.20 11.42 26.13
N ALA A 227 -12.62 11.02 24.99
CA ALA A 227 -13.33 10.91 23.72
C ALA A 227 -14.46 9.86 23.77
N VAL A 228 -14.18 8.65 24.28
CA VAL A 228 -15.22 7.62 24.49
C VAL A 228 -16.31 8.11 25.45
N LYS A 229 -15.92 8.75 26.57
CA LYS A 229 -16.86 9.27 27.57
C LYS A 229 -17.78 10.35 26.99
N SER A 230 -17.24 11.26 26.18
CA SER A 230 -17.98 12.36 25.54
C SER A 230 -18.72 11.95 24.26
N LEU A 231 -18.49 10.77 23.70
CA LEU A 231 -19.20 10.26 22.53
C LEU A 231 -20.71 10.22 22.75
N SER A 232 -21.46 11.03 21.99
CA SER A 232 -22.89 10.86 21.76
C SER A 232 -23.12 9.78 20.71
N PRO A 233 -23.87 8.70 21.01
CA PRO A 233 -24.20 7.68 20.02
C PRO A 233 -24.99 8.25 18.84
N ALA A 234 -24.74 7.75 17.63
CA ALA A 234 -25.55 8.07 16.46
C ALA A 234 -26.99 7.52 16.58
N SER A 235 -27.92 8.21 15.92
CA SER A 235 -29.37 7.91 15.91
C SER A 235 -29.77 6.63 15.15
N ASP A 236 -28.81 5.96 14.51
CA ASP A 236 -29.01 4.70 13.81
C ASP A 236 -27.81 3.75 14.00
N TYR A 237 -28.04 2.44 13.89
CA TYR A 237 -27.01 1.41 14.05
C TYR A 237 -25.79 1.60 13.15
N ALA A 238 -25.98 2.02 11.89
CA ALA A 238 -24.89 2.15 10.92
C ALA A 238 -23.95 3.32 11.29
N GLY A 239 -24.50 4.42 11.79
CA GLY A 239 -23.74 5.50 12.40
C GLY A 239 -22.97 5.04 13.63
N ARG A 240 -23.58 4.23 14.51
CA ARG A 240 -22.91 3.70 15.72
C ARG A 240 -21.79 2.72 15.38
N VAL A 241 -21.94 1.90 14.33
CA VAL A 241 -20.85 1.04 13.81
C VAL A 241 -19.67 1.87 13.31
N LYS A 242 -19.89 2.98 12.59
CA LYS A 242 -18.80 3.88 12.16
C LYS A 242 -18.08 4.53 13.35
N GLN A 243 -18.84 5.06 14.31
CA GLN A 243 -18.30 5.61 15.56
C GLN A 243 -17.45 4.58 16.34
N TYR A 244 -17.90 3.32 16.35
CA TYR A 244 -17.16 2.21 16.95
C TYR A 244 -15.84 1.94 16.22
N GLN A 245 -15.86 1.80 14.89
CA GLN A 245 -14.66 1.54 14.09
C GLN A 245 -13.61 2.64 14.30
N GLU A 246 -13.99 3.91 14.12
CA GLU A 246 -13.07 5.04 14.22
C GLU A 246 -12.39 5.20 15.59
N LEU A 247 -13.00 4.73 16.69
CA LEU A 247 -12.43 4.85 18.03
C LEU A 247 -11.75 3.56 18.51
N SER A 248 -12.27 2.38 18.15
CA SER A 248 -11.66 1.09 18.48
C SER A 248 -10.33 0.88 17.75
N GLU A 249 -10.15 1.40 16.53
CA GLU A 249 -8.86 1.45 15.85
C GLU A 249 -7.82 2.28 16.64
N LYS A 250 -8.22 3.46 17.12
CA LYS A 250 -7.35 4.38 17.88
C LYS A 250 -6.97 3.81 19.25
N LEU A 251 -7.91 3.14 19.93
CA LEU A 251 -7.67 2.38 21.16
C LEU A 251 -6.73 1.19 20.91
N SER A 252 -6.96 0.42 19.84
CA SER A 252 -6.16 -0.78 19.51
C SER A 252 -4.74 -0.45 19.03
N ALA A 253 -4.55 0.68 18.35
CA ALA A 253 -3.21 1.21 18.07
C ALA A 253 -2.49 1.59 19.38
N HIS A 254 -3.15 2.36 20.24
CA HIS A 254 -2.56 2.81 21.50
C HIS A 254 -2.30 1.69 22.52
N SER A 255 -3.13 0.64 22.53
CA SER A 255 -2.89 -0.57 23.32
C SER A 255 -1.61 -1.30 22.90
N ARG A 256 -1.30 -1.35 21.60
CA ARG A 256 -0.02 -1.88 21.10
C ARG A 256 1.17 -1.01 21.53
N ASP A 257 1.01 0.32 21.53
CA ASP A 257 2.06 1.24 22.00
C ASP A 257 2.37 1.03 23.51
N VAL A 258 1.34 0.77 24.32
CA VAL A 258 1.48 0.41 25.75
C VAL A 258 2.13 -0.97 25.93
N ALA A 259 1.73 -1.98 25.15
CA ALA A 259 2.31 -3.32 25.21
C ALA A 259 3.81 -3.31 24.85
N ALA A 260 4.19 -2.63 23.76
CA ALA A 260 5.58 -2.48 23.36
C ALA A 260 6.44 -1.76 24.42
N ARG A 261 5.89 -0.76 25.12
CA ARG A 261 6.58 -0.14 26.26
C ARG A 261 6.73 -1.11 27.44
N ALA A 262 5.74 -1.94 27.72
CA ALA A 262 5.85 -2.99 28.75
C ALA A 262 6.93 -4.02 28.38
N GLU A 263 7.05 -4.40 27.11
CA GLU A 263 8.12 -5.30 26.63
C GLU A 263 9.52 -4.69 26.81
N ILE A 264 9.71 -3.40 26.48
CA ILE A 264 10.97 -2.67 26.73
C ILE A 264 11.31 -2.65 28.23
N ILE A 265 10.34 -2.36 29.10
CA ILE A 265 10.54 -2.36 30.56
C ILE A 265 10.95 -3.75 31.08
N ASN A 266 10.38 -4.82 30.51
CA ASN A 266 10.77 -6.19 30.82
C ASN A 266 12.21 -6.51 30.36
N GLU A 267 12.60 -6.06 29.16
CA GLU A 267 13.94 -6.31 28.62
C GLU A 267 15.01 -5.51 29.37
N ASP A 268 14.74 -4.26 29.73
CA ASP A 268 15.66 -3.46 30.53
C ASP A 268 15.93 -4.05 31.93
N LEU A 269 14.98 -4.78 32.52
CA LEU A 269 15.24 -5.59 33.72
C LEU A 269 16.16 -6.79 33.40
N ARG A 270 15.90 -7.53 32.32
CA ARG A 270 16.73 -8.70 31.92
C ARG A 270 18.18 -8.30 31.63
N GLN A 271 18.38 -7.16 30.99
CA GLN A 271 19.70 -6.57 30.68
C GLN A 271 20.31 -5.79 31.84
N GLN A 272 19.69 -5.80 33.03
CA GLN A 272 20.17 -5.12 34.25
C GLN A 272 20.34 -3.59 34.08
N ARG A 273 19.59 -2.99 33.13
CA ARG A 273 19.49 -1.52 32.91
C ARG A 273 18.50 -0.85 33.87
N LEU A 274 17.60 -1.63 34.49
CA LEU A 274 16.69 -1.20 35.57
C LEU A 274 16.99 -1.96 36.88
N SER A 275 16.75 -1.33 38.02
CA SER A 275 16.59 -2.06 39.28
C SER A 275 15.23 -2.75 39.34
N TYR A 276 15.05 -3.69 40.26
CA TYR A 276 13.77 -4.38 40.44
C TYR A 276 12.64 -3.42 40.90
N ASP A 277 12.96 -2.42 41.72
CA ASP A 277 11.98 -1.45 42.22
C ASP A 277 11.59 -0.42 41.15
N ASP A 278 12.55 0.01 40.32
CA ASP A 278 12.29 0.82 39.12
C ASP A 278 11.38 0.07 38.14
N TYR A 279 11.70 -1.21 37.87
CA TYR A 279 10.89 -2.09 37.05
C TYR A 279 9.46 -2.25 37.60
N ASN A 280 9.30 -2.52 38.89
CA ASN A 280 7.97 -2.68 39.50
C ASN A 280 7.15 -1.39 39.36
N THR A 281 7.78 -0.23 39.56
CA THR A 281 7.15 1.09 39.43
C THR A 281 6.67 1.37 38.00
N LEU A 282 7.50 1.08 37.00
CA LEU A 282 7.16 1.28 35.58
C LEU A 282 6.14 0.23 35.07
N SER A 283 6.30 -1.03 35.46
CA SER A 283 5.42 -2.14 35.07
C SER A 283 4.01 -1.99 35.64
N ALA A 284 3.87 -1.52 36.89
CA ALA A 284 2.57 -1.22 37.49
C ALA A 284 1.82 -0.09 36.73
N ARG A 285 2.53 0.94 36.26
CA ARG A 285 1.96 2.00 35.42
C ARG A 285 1.52 1.45 34.06
N ALA A 286 2.36 0.68 33.38
CA ALA A 286 2.01 0.05 32.11
C ALA A 286 0.76 -0.85 32.22
N GLY A 287 0.69 -1.69 33.26
CA GLY A 287 -0.48 -2.53 33.55
C GLY A 287 -1.76 -1.72 33.86
N SER A 288 -1.62 -0.57 34.54
CA SER A 288 -2.75 0.34 34.77
C SER A 288 -3.30 0.95 33.47
N LEU A 289 -2.44 1.23 32.48
CA LEU A 289 -2.87 1.72 31.16
C LEU A 289 -3.58 0.63 30.35
N ASP A 290 -3.08 -0.62 30.38
CA ASP A 290 -3.72 -1.76 29.72
C ASP A 290 -5.16 -2.00 30.23
N VAL A 291 -5.37 -1.99 31.55
CA VAL A 291 -6.71 -2.08 32.17
C VAL A 291 -7.60 -0.93 31.73
N ARG A 292 -7.11 0.32 31.84
CA ARG A 292 -7.86 1.53 31.43
C ARG A 292 -8.29 1.50 29.96
N LEU A 293 -7.45 0.97 29.07
CA LEU A 293 -7.79 0.85 27.64
C LEU A 293 -8.83 -0.25 27.37
N LYS A 294 -8.82 -1.34 28.15
CA LYS A 294 -9.88 -2.37 28.10
C LYS A 294 -11.21 -1.83 28.62
N ASP A 295 -11.19 -1.06 29.71
CA ASP A 295 -12.38 -0.38 30.25
C ASP A 295 -12.94 0.64 29.24
N ALA A 296 -12.06 1.42 28.58
CA ALA A 296 -12.45 2.36 27.54
C ALA A 296 -13.05 1.67 26.30
N GLN A 297 -12.47 0.54 25.87
CA GLN A 297 -13.00 -0.28 24.78
C GLN A 297 -14.40 -0.85 25.11
N ALA A 298 -14.58 -1.44 26.29
CA ALA A 298 -15.89 -1.95 26.73
C ALA A 298 -16.93 -0.82 26.90
N ALA A 299 -16.51 0.38 27.33
CA ALA A 299 -17.37 1.55 27.39
C ALA A 299 -17.77 2.08 26.00
N LEU A 300 -16.89 1.97 25.01
CA LEU A 300 -17.17 2.32 23.61
C LEU A 300 -18.18 1.32 23.00
N GLU A 301 -17.95 0.02 23.16
CA GLU A 301 -18.86 -1.05 22.72
C GLU A 301 -20.27 -0.82 23.27
N LYS A 302 -20.37 -0.62 24.59
CA LYS A 302 -21.64 -0.35 25.29
C LYS A 302 -22.36 0.92 24.81
N LYS A 303 -21.63 1.93 24.33
CA LYS A 303 -22.19 3.16 23.75
C LYS A 303 -22.63 3.04 22.29
N THR A 304 -22.18 2.01 21.58
CA THR A 304 -22.27 1.98 20.10
C THR A 304 -22.97 0.73 19.60
N ILE A 305 -22.25 -0.38 19.49
CA ILE A 305 -22.68 -1.61 18.82
C ILE A 305 -23.47 -2.57 19.71
N ALA A 306 -23.47 -2.37 21.02
CA ALA A 306 -24.21 -3.18 22.01
C ALA A 306 -25.70 -2.84 22.11
N ASP A 307 -26.13 -1.72 21.52
CA ASP A 307 -27.54 -1.45 21.22
C ASP A 307 -27.74 -1.74 19.73
N ASP A 308 -28.48 -2.79 19.41
CA ASP A 308 -28.89 -3.19 18.07
C ASP A 308 -30.42 -3.14 17.88
N SER A 309 -31.14 -2.43 18.75
CA SER A 309 -32.62 -2.37 18.73
C SER A 309 -33.22 -1.70 17.49
N ASP A 310 -32.43 -0.90 16.76
CA ASP A 310 -32.74 -0.24 15.50
C ASP A 310 -32.01 -0.87 14.28
N ARG A 311 -31.33 -2.01 14.49
CA ARG A 311 -30.56 -2.72 13.46
C ARG A 311 -31.48 -3.41 12.48
N ARG A 312 -31.91 -2.65 11.46
CA ARG A 312 -32.72 -3.17 10.34
C ARG A 312 -32.12 -4.42 9.72
N THR A 313 -32.97 -5.42 9.50
CA THR A 313 -32.68 -6.62 8.71
C THR A 313 -32.30 -6.28 7.26
N ALA A 314 -31.65 -7.21 6.55
CA ALA A 314 -31.38 -7.04 5.12
C ALA A 314 -32.67 -6.81 4.31
N TYR A 315 -33.78 -7.44 4.72
CA TYR A 315 -35.10 -7.21 4.13
C TYR A 315 -35.58 -5.77 4.32
N GLU A 316 -35.55 -5.25 5.55
CA GLU A 316 -35.98 -3.87 5.84
C GLU A 316 -35.09 -2.81 5.20
N GLN A 317 -33.78 -3.06 5.11
CA GLN A 317 -32.85 -2.19 4.39
C GLN A 317 -33.19 -2.19 2.88
N SER A 318 -33.35 -3.37 2.29
CA SER A 318 -33.69 -3.53 0.87
C SER A 318 -35.03 -2.89 0.52
N ALA A 319 -36.07 -3.21 1.29
CA ALA A 319 -37.43 -2.68 1.14
C ALA A 319 -37.52 -1.15 1.28
N ALA A 320 -36.67 -0.55 2.12
CA ALA A 320 -36.65 0.91 2.34
C ALA A 320 -36.08 1.69 1.15
N ALA A 321 -35.02 1.21 0.50
CA ALA A 321 -34.48 1.89 -0.69
C ALA A 321 -35.32 1.59 -1.94
N LEU A 322 -35.88 0.38 -2.09
CA LEU A 322 -36.87 0.10 -3.14
C LEU A 322 -38.05 1.09 -3.06
N LYS A 323 -38.48 1.47 -1.85
CA LYS A 323 -39.51 2.50 -1.65
C LYS A 323 -39.10 3.90 -2.12
N ASP A 324 -37.80 4.21 -2.16
CA ASP A 324 -37.32 5.46 -2.77
C ASP A 324 -37.23 5.37 -4.30
N LEU A 325 -36.82 4.21 -4.84
CA LEU A 325 -36.81 3.96 -6.28
C LEU A 325 -38.23 3.98 -6.86
N GLU A 326 -39.20 3.35 -6.19
CA GLU A 326 -40.65 3.44 -6.48
C GLU A 326 -41.14 4.90 -6.49
N ARG A 327 -40.73 5.70 -5.50
CA ARG A 327 -41.07 7.13 -5.39
C ARG A 327 -40.47 7.95 -6.52
N ARG A 328 -39.21 7.70 -6.88
CA ARG A 328 -38.50 8.34 -8.01
C ARG A 328 -39.15 7.96 -9.34
N MET A 329 -39.49 6.70 -9.53
CA MET A 329 -40.21 6.21 -10.73
C MET A 329 -41.57 6.90 -10.89
N SER A 330 -42.34 7.02 -9.81
CA SER A 330 -43.63 7.72 -9.82
C SER A 330 -43.48 9.21 -10.16
N ALA A 331 -42.43 9.87 -9.66
CA ALA A 331 -42.12 11.25 -10.02
C ALA A 331 -41.75 11.39 -11.52
N LEU A 332 -40.93 10.50 -12.08
CA LEU A 332 -40.57 10.52 -13.50
C LEU A 332 -41.76 10.20 -14.42
N LYS A 333 -42.60 9.20 -14.08
CA LYS A 333 -43.87 8.95 -14.79
C LYS A 333 -44.78 10.19 -14.77
N THR A 334 -44.78 10.97 -13.69
CA THR A 334 -45.52 12.24 -13.60
C THR A 334 -44.89 13.34 -14.48
N GLU A 335 -43.56 13.51 -14.43
CA GLU A 335 -42.86 14.52 -15.23
C GLU A 335 -43.06 14.27 -16.74
N ILE A 336 -43.00 13.00 -17.18
CA ILE A 336 -43.31 12.57 -18.55
C ILE A 336 -44.79 12.82 -18.88
N ALA A 337 -45.72 12.54 -17.97
CA ALA A 337 -47.16 12.80 -18.16
C ALA A 337 -47.50 14.29 -18.27
N GLU A 338 -46.71 15.20 -17.67
CA GLU A 338 -46.89 16.66 -17.77
C GLU A 338 -46.08 17.33 -18.90
N LEU A 339 -45.01 16.68 -19.39
CA LEU A 339 -44.11 17.18 -20.44
C LEU A 339 -44.87 17.66 -21.69
N LYS A 340 -44.52 18.83 -22.22
CA LYS A 340 -45.08 19.37 -23.47
C LYS A 340 -43.99 19.39 -24.53
N ALA A 341 -44.18 18.62 -25.61
CA ALA A 341 -43.27 18.59 -26.75
C ALA A 341 -43.02 20.00 -27.29
N ALA A 342 -41.76 20.30 -27.62
CA ALA A 342 -41.39 21.55 -28.27
C ALA A 342 -42.00 21.64 -29.69
N GLY A 343 -42.19 22.87 -30.18
CA GLY A 343 -42.75 23.11 -31.52
C GLY A 343 -41.78 22.75 -32.65
N ASP A 344 -40.48 22.71 -32.39
CA ASP A 344 -39.43 22.31 -33.34
C ASP A 344 -38.84 20.94 -32.99
N TYR A 345 -38.14 20.34 -33.95
CA TYR A 345 -37.54 19.01 -33.78
C TYR A 345 -36.39 19.03 -32.77
N ALA A 346 -35.42 19.96 -32.88
CA ALA A 346 -34.25 20.00 -32.01
C ALA A 346 -34.62 20.18 -30.52
N GLY A 347 -35.63 21.01 -30.23
CA GLY A 347 -36.21 21.14 -28.89
C GLY A 347 -36.86 19.86 -28.37
N ARG A 348 -37.59 19.14 -29.23
CA ARG A 348 -38.18 17.81 -28.93
C ARG A 348 -37.09 16.81 -28.53
N ILE A 349 -35.97 16.78 -29.25
CA ILE A 349 -34.84 15.90 -28.94
C ILE A 349 -34.21 16.22 -27.59
N LYS A 350 -33.97 17.52 -27.32
CA LYS A 350 -33.41 17.92 -26.03
C LYS A 350 -34.29 17.45 -24.87
N GLN A 351 -35.61 17.56 -25.01
CA GLN A 351 -36.57 17.07 -24.01
C GLN A 351 -36.54 15.55 -23.82
N TYR A 352 -36.24 14.77 -24.87
CA TYR A 352 -36.08 13.33 -24.77
C TYR A 352 -34.83 12.98 -23.93
N PHE A 353 -33.65 13.51 -24.25
CA PHE A 353 -32.42 13.18 -23.51
C PHE A 353 -32.37 13.78 -22.10
N ASP A 354 -32.88 15.00 -21.89
CA ASP A 354 -33.03 15.61 -20.55
C ASP A 354 -33.89 14.75 -19.61
N MET A 355 -34.71 13.84 -20.16
CA MET A 355 -35.57 12.92 -19.41
C MET A 355 -34.99 11.51 -19.34
N ASP A 356 -34.45 10.97 -20.44
CA ASP A 356 -33.85 9.63 -20.39
C ASP A 356 -32.61 9.58 -19.49
N GLU A 357 -31.79 10.64 -19.42
CA GLU A 357 -30.68 10.70 -18.43
C GLU A 357 -31.17 10.38 -17.00
N LYS A 358 -32.39 10.82 -16.65
CA LYS A 358 -33.03 10.55 -15.35
C LYS A 358 -33.56 9.12 -15.23
N LEU A 359 -34.12 8.57 -16.31
CA LEU A 359 -34.60 7.18 -16.37
C LEU A 359 -33.42 6.20 -16.29
N SER A 360 -32.39 6.42 -17.09
CA SER A 360 -31.12 5.69 -17.11
C SER A 360 -30.38 5.75 -15.77
N ALA A 361 -30.33 6.91 -15.12
CA ALA A 361 -29.80 7.03 -13.76
C ALA A 361 -30.62 6.22 -12.72
N LEU A 362 -31.95 6.17 -12.86
CA LEU A 362 -32.81 5.35 -12.00
C LEU A 362 -32.66 3.85 -12.29
N ALA A 363 -32.52 3.44 -13.55
CA ALA A 363 -32.27 2.06 -13.97
C ALA A 363 -30.96 1.52 -13.36
N LYS A 364 -29.90 2.34 -13.37
CA LYS A 364 -28.62 2.01 -12.76
C LYS A 364 -28.72 1.75 -11.25
N ASP A 365 -29.52 2.55 -10.54
CA ASP A 365 -29.77 2.34 -9.10
C ASP A 365 -30.63 1.09 -8.83
N VAL A 366 -31.57 0.73 -9.72
CA VAL A 366 -32.34 -0.52 -9.64
C VAL A 366 -31.45 -1.75 -9.85
N SER A 367 -30.58 -1.73 -10.87
CA SER A 367 -29.59 -2.80 -11.12
C SER A 367 -28.61 -2.96 -9.95
N ALA A 368 -28.06 -1.86 -9.42
CA ALA A 368 -27.25 -1.88 -8.21
C ALA A 368 -28.02 -2.45 -7.01
N ARG A 369 -29.34 -2.23 -6.92
CA ARG A 369 -30.18 -2.78 -5.86
C ARG A 369 -30.44 -4.28 -6.00
N TYR A 370 -30.62 -4.80 -7.21
CA TYR A 370 -30.62 -6.24 -7.49
C TYR A 370 -29.32 -6.90 -7.02
N GLY A 371 -28.16 -6.29 -7.27
CA GLY A 371 -26.86 -6.76 -6.79
C GLY A 371 -26.85 -7.01 -5.28
N VAL A 372 -27.29 -6.02 -4.49
CA VAL A 372 -27.36 -6.13 -3.02
C VAL A 372 -28.36 -7.21 -2.56
N ILE A 373 -29.53 -7.29 -3.18
CA ILE A 373 -30.57 -8.27 -2.82
C ILE A 373 -30.08 -9.71 -3.09
N ASN A 374 -29.39 -9.92 -4.22
CA ASN A 374 -28.75 -11.20 -4.56
C ASN A 374 -27.61 -11.56 -3.60
N ASP A 375 -26.80 -10.56 -3.19
CA ASP A 375 -25.72 -10.73 -2.21
C ASP A 375 -26.24 -11.09 -0.82
N ASP A 376 -27.32 -10.45 -0.37
CA ASP A 376 -27.95 -10.72 0.93
C ASP A 376 -28.58 -12.13 0.97
N LEU A 377 -29.18 -12.61 -0.13
CA LEU A 377 -29.63 -14.01 -0.25
C LEU A 377 -28.43 -14.97 -0.21
N ARG A 378 -27.40 -14.74 -1.01
CA ARG A 378 -26.19 -15.59 -1.07
C ARG A 378 -25.45 -15.66 0.28
N GLN A 379 -25.56 -14.61 1.10
CA GLN A 379 -24.98 -14.53 2.44
C GLN A 379 -25.97 -14.93 3.56
N GLY A 380 -27.13 -15.50 3.23
CA GLY A 380 -28.10 -16.04 4.18
C GLY A 380 -28.82 -15.00 5.05
N ARG A 381 -28.78 -13.72 4.65
CA ARG A 381 -29.44 -12.60 5.36
C ARG A 381 -30.89 -12.36 4.92
N LEU A 382 -31.32 -12.98 3.82
CA LEU A 382 -32.70 -13.04 3.35
C LEU A 382 -33.16 -14.49 3.28
N THR A 383 -34.41 -14.76 3.66
CA THR A 383 -35.10 -15.98 3.21
C THR A 383 -35.47 -15.88 1.73
N TYR A 384 -35.71 -17.02 1.08
CA TYR A 384 -36.17 -17.05 -0.31
C TYR A 384 -37.51 -16.30 -0.53
N SER A 385 -38.37 -16.26 0.50
CA SER A 385 -39.64 -15.52 0.48
C SER A 385 -39.41 -14.00 0.46
N GLU A 386 -38.55 -13.51 1.35
CA GLU A 386 -38.16 -12.09 1.40
C GLU A 386 -37.41 -11.66 0.14
N TYR A 387 -36.51 -12.51 -0.36
CA TYR A 387 -35.82 -12.31 -1.64
C TYR A 387 -36.82 -12.13 -2.79
N ASN A 388 -37.78 -13.06 -2.96
CA ASN A 388 -38.79 -12.97 -4.02
C ASN A 388 -39.62 -11.68 -3.92
N ALA A 389 -40.05 -11.30 -2.71
CA ALA A 389 -40.81 -10.07 -2.48
C ALA A 389 -40.03 -8.78 -2.78
N LEU A 390 -38.71 -8.78 -2.60
CA LEU A 390 -37.83 -7.65 -2.96
C LEU A 390 -37.50 -7.64 -4.46
N SER A 391 -37.23 -8.82 -5.03
CA SER A 391 -36.88 -9.04 -6.43
C SER A 391 -38.05 -8.70 -7.36
N GLN A 392 -39.28 -9.06 -6.97
CA GLN A 392 -40.50 -8.63 -7.66
C GLN A 392 -40.64 -7.11 -7.67
N ARG A 393 -40.51 -6.44 -6.51
CA ARG A 393 -40.62 -4.98 -6.41
C ARG A 393 -39.56 -4.24 -7.22
N ALA A 394 -38.35 -4.79 -7.32
CA ALA A 394 -37.32 -4.26 -8.21
C ALA A 394 -37.74 -4.38 -9.68
N GLY A 395 -38.36 -5.50 -10.06
CA GLY A 395 -38.89 -5.76 -11.41
C GLY A 395 -40.08 -4.88 -11.77
N ASP A 396 -40.98 -4.63 -10.82
CA ASP A 396 -42.11 -3.70 -11.00
C ASP A 396 -41.62 -2.26 -11.32
N VAL A 397 -40.43 -1.88 -10.83
CA VAL A 397 -39.76 -0.61 -11.18
C VAL A 397 -39.05 -0.69 -12.54
N ASP A 398 -38.40 -1.80 -12.88
CA ASP A 398 -37.77 -2.00 -14.20
C ASP A 398 -38.79 -2.01 -15.35
N VAL A 399 -39.90 -2.74 -15.21
CA VAL A 399 -41.04 -2.66 -16.14
C VAL A 399 -41.57 -1.23 -16.20
N SER A 400 -41.66 -0.54 -15.06
CA SER A 400 -42.08 0.87 -15.04
C SER A 400 -41.10 1.83 -15.74
N LEU A 401 -39.80 1.54 -15.79
CA LEU A 401 -38.82 2.30 -16.56
C LEU A 401 -39.06 2.11 -18.07
N LYS A 402 -39.29 0.87 -18.49
CA LYS A 402 -39.58 0.51 -19.89
C LYS A 402 -40.88 1.16 -20.37
N ASP A 403 -41.96 1.08 -19.59
CA ASP A 403 -43.21 1.83 -19.83
C ASP A 403 -42.95 3.33 -20.03
N ALA A 404 -42.10 3.91 -19.19
CA ALA A 404 -41.85 5.34 -19.13
C ALA A 404 -41.02 5.83 -20.33
N ARG A 405 -40.03 5.05 -20.79
CA ARG A 405 -39.29 5.32 -22.03
C ARG A 405 -40.22 5.30 -23.25
N ALA A 406 -41.05 4.26 -23.40
CA ALA A 406 -42.03 4.19 -24.49
C ALA A 406 -43.07 5.33 -24.43
N SER A 407 -43.50 5.71 -23.23
CA SER A 407 -44.42 6.85 -23.02
C SER A 407 -43.77 8.19 -23.37
N LEU A 408 -42.49 8.39 -23.02
CA LEU A 408 -41.71 9.58 -23.37
C LEU A 408 -41.53 9.68 -24.89
N GLU A 409 -41.11 8.59 -25.52
CA GLU A 409 -40.90 8.52 -26.97
C GLU A 409 -42.18 8.85 -27.73
N GLN A 410 -43.28 8.14 -27.44
CA GLN A 410 -44.57 8.38 -28.08
C GLN A 410 -45.01 9.85 -27.95
N LYS A 411 -44.72 10.49 -26.81
CA LYS A 411 -45.14 11.88 -26.53
C LYS A 411 -44.26 12.94 -27.20
N ILE A 412 -43.00 12.63 -27.46
CA ILE A 412 -42.06 13.51 -28.19
C ILE A 412 -42.21 13.35 -29.70
N PHE A 413 -42.43 12.12 -30.19
CA PHE A 413 -42.37 11.77 -31.62
C PHE A 413 -43.74 11.43 -32.24
N GLN A 414 -44.86 11.82 -31.63
CA GLN A 414 -46.19 11.58 -32.21
C GLN A 414 -46.43 12.38 -33.50
N GLY A 415 -46.46 11.66 -34.63
CA GLY A 415 -46.73 12.20 -35.96
C GLY A 415 -45.50 12.12 -36.87
N GLU A 416 -45.70 11.60 -38.09
CA GLU A 416 -44.65 11.45 -39.10
C GLU A 416 -44.29 12.81 -39.76
N GLU A 417 -43.74 13.74 -38.97
CA GLU A 417 -43.01 14.86 -39.56
C GLU A 417 -41.66 14.36 -40.09
N GLU A 418 -41.53 14.40 -41.41
CA GLU A 418 -40.34 13.95 -42.12
C GLU A 418 -39.12 14.76 -41.69
N GLN A 419 -38.14 14.07 -41.09
CA GLN A 419 -36.92 14.67 -40.59
C GLN A 419 -36.15 15.33 -41.74
N PRO A 420 -35.89 16.65 -41.70
CA PRO A 420 -35.23 17.35 -42.79
C PRO A 420 -33.77 16.91 -42.90
N ASP A 421 -33.26 16.78 -44.13
CA ASP A 421 -31.87 16.40 -44.39
C ASP A 421 -30.89 17.29 -43.60
N PRO A 422 -29.91 16.71 -42.88
CA PRO A 422 -28.90 17.48 -42.18
C PRO A 422 -28.10 18.32 -43.20
N LYS A 423 -27.95 19.62 -42.90
CA LYS A 423 -27.09 20.48 -43.71
C LYS A 423 -25.65 19.94 -43.68
N PRO A 424 -24.96 19.83 -44.83
CA PRO A 424 -23.58 19.39 -44.85
C PRO A 424 -22.69 20.36 -44.07
N ASP A 425 -21.91 19.83 -43.13
CA ASP A 425 -20.98 20.63 -42.32
C ASP A 425 -19.75 21.02 -43.16
N GLU A 426 -19.22 22.23 -42.94
CA GLU A 426 -18.12 22.81 -43.74
C GLU A 426 -16.72 22.31 -43.31
N GLY A 427 -16.56 20.99 -43.19
CA GLY A 427 -15.25 20.34 -43.19
C GLY A 427 -15.10 19.10 -42.29
N ASN A 428 -14.41 18.08 -42.83
CA ASN A 428 -13.95 16.85 -42.15
C ASN A 428 -15.03 15.91 -41.56
N LYS A 429 -15.42 14.90 -42.36
CA LYS A 429 -16.18 13.68 -42.00
C LYS A 429 -17.52 13.93 -41.28
N THR A 430 -18.60 13.63 -41.99
CA THR A 430 -19.98 13.67 -41.48
C THR A 430 -20.17 12.73 -40.29
N VAL A 431 -21.26 12.92 -39.54
CA VAL A 431 -21.63 12.03 -38.42
C VAL A 431 -21.76 10.58 -38.91
N TYR A 432 -22.36 10.38 -40.08
CA TYR A 432 -22.42 9.09 -40.78
C TYR A 432 -21.03 8.48 -41.02
N ASP A 433 -20.07 9.26 -41.55
CA ASP A 433 -18.68 8.78 -41.78
C ASP A 433 -17.95 8.37 -40.49
N ARG A 434 -18.38 8.90 -39.33
CA ARG A 434 -17.82 8.52 -38.02
C ARG A 434 -18.41 7.21 -37.51
N TYR A 435 -19.72 7.02 -37.62
CA TYR A 435 -20.36 5.76 -37.25
C TYR A 435 -20.00 4.62 -38.20
N ALA A 436 -20.03 4.83 -39.51
CA ALA A 436 -19.60 3.84 -40.49
C ALA A 436 -18.14 3.38 -40.28
N ALA A 437 -17.26 4.30 -39.84
CA ALA A 437 -15.89 3.96 -39.49
C ALA A 437 -15.76 3.18 -38.16
N LYS A 438 -16.64 3.40 -37.18
CA LYS A 438 -16.71 2.58 -35.95
C LYS A 438 -17.24 1.18 -36.25
N ILE A 439 -18.36 1.07 -36.98
CA ILE A 439 -18.96 -0.22 -37.36
C ILE A 439 -17.96 -1.04 -38.18
N SER A 440 -17.19 -0.40 -39.08
CA SER A 440 -16.12 -1.08 -39.84
C SER A 440 -14.92 -1.53 -38.99
N ASP A 441 -14.68 -0.96 -37.80
CA ASP A 441 -13.65 -1.43 -36.85
C ASP A 441 -14.20 -2.58 -35.99
N LEU A 442 -15.43 -2.44 -35.50
CA LEU A 442 -16.21 -3.46 -34.78
C LEU A 442 -16.34 -4.74 -35.63
N ASP A 443 -16.78 -4.61 -36.89
CA ASP A 443 -16.83 -5.69 -37.89
C ASP A 443 -15.46 -6.34 -38.07
N GLY A 444 -14.39 -5.54 -38.25
CA GLY A 444 -13.02 -6.05 -38.38
C GLY A 444 -12.48 -6.74 -37.12
N ARG A 445 -12.99 -6.40 -35.94
CA ARG A 445 -12.71 -7.06 -34.66
C ARG A 445 -13.47 -8.38 -34.53
N ALA A 446 -14.76 -8.39 -34.87
CA ALA A 446 -15.57 -9.61 -34.95
C ALA A 446 -14.98 -10.59 -35.98
N ASP A 447 -14.62 -10.12 -37.17
CA ASP A 447 -13.98 -10.92 -38.23
C ASP A 447 -12.66 -11.55 -37.77
N LYS A 448 -11.96 -10.93 -36.82
CA LYS A 448 -10.76 -11.49 -36.18
C LYS A 448 -11.11 -12.48 -35.06
N LEU A 449 -12.14 -12.20 -34.26
CA LEU A 449 -12.62 -13.11 -33.20
C LEU A 449 -13.16 -14.42 -33.81
N TRP A 450 -13.89 -14.35 -34.92
CA TRP A 450 -14.34 -15.52 -35.69
C TRP A 450 -13.18 -16.47 -36.03
N LYS A 451 -12.03 -15.93 -36.43
CA LYS A 451 -10.84 -16.73 -36.78
C LYS A 451 -10.18 -17.38 -35.54
N ASP A 452 -10.26 -16.74 -34.38
CA ASP A 452 -9.89 -17.35 -33.08
C ASP A 452 -10.88 -18.47 -32.70
N VAL A 453 -12.19 -18.28 -32.98
CA VAL A 453 -13.30 -19.22 -32.72
C VAL A 453 -13.25 -20.46 -33.63
N GLU A 454 -13.14 -20.29 -34.95
CA GLU A 454 -12.92 -21.39 -35.91
C GLU A 454 -11.67 -22.22 -35.56
N GLY A 455 -10.60 -21.52 -35.17
CA GLY A 455 -9.34 -22.10 -34.74
C GLY A 455 -9.41 -22.81 -33.38
N TYR A 456 -10.45 -22.55 -32.57
CA TYR A 456 -10.55 -23.09 -31.22
C TYR A 456 -10.71 -24.61 -31.21
N LYS A 457 -9.92 -25.29 -30.38
CA LYS A 457 -9.95 -26.73 -30.18
C LYS A 457 -9.90 -27.01 -28.67
N PRO A 458 -10.99 -27.51 -28.06
CA PRO A 458 -10.98 -27.87 -26.64
C PRO A 458 -9.94 -28.98 -26.39
N ALA A 459 -9.18 -28.87 -25.30
CA ALA A 459 -8.24 -29.90 -24.92
C ALA A 459 -8.96 -31.09 -24.26
N ASN A 460 -8.39 -32.29 -24.31
CA ASN A 460 -8.96 -33.51 -23.70
C ASN A 460 -9.01 -33.46 -22.15
N ASN A 461 -8.62 -32.34 -21.52
CA ASN A 461 -8.38 -32.20 -20.09
C ASN A 461 -9.35 -31.14 -19.52
N GLY A 462 -10.54 -31.55 -19.08
CA GLY A 462 -11.70 -30.68 -18.75
C GLY A 462 -11.58 -29.70 -17.56
N HIS A 463 -10.40 -29.13 -17.29
CA HIS A 463 -10.21 -28.00 -16.37
C HIS A 463 -9.60 -26.77 -17.04
N SER A 464 -8.69 -26.90 -18.01
CA SER A 464 -8.17 -25.74 -18.76
C SER A 464 -9.25 -25.11 -19.64
N ASN A 465 -10.12 -25.94 -20.21
CA ASN A 465 -11.16 -25.55 -21.15
C ASN A 465 -12.10 -24.49 -20.56
N LYS A 466 -12.59 -24.66 -19.32
CA LYS A 466 -13.56 -23.72 -18.70
C LYS A 466 -13.06 -22.28 -18.62
N GLN A 467 -11.77 -22.07 -18.34
CA GLN A 467 -11.19 -20.72 -18.30
C GLN A 467 -10.94 -20.14 -19.69
N GLN A 468 -10.68 -20.99 -20.69
CA GLN A 468 -10.49 -20.58 -22.09
C GLN A 468 -11.82 -20.29 -22.79
N HIS A 469 -12.87 -21.09 -22.58
CA HIS A 469 -14.22 -20.81 -23.07
C HIS A 469 -14.68 -19.46 -22.54
N LYS A 470 -14.60 -19.26 -21.22
CA LYS A 470 -14.98 -17.98 -20.60
C LYS A 470 -14.19 -16.80 -21.17
N ALA A 471 -12.91 -16.97 -21.50
CA ALA A 471 -12.10 -15.93 -22.14
C ALA A 471 -12.35 -15.72 -23.65
N ILE A 472 -13.30 -16.45 -24.25
CA ILE A 472 -13.83 -16.22 -25.60
C ILE A 472 -15.23 -15.59 -25.48
N PHE A 473 -16.15 -16.19 -24.71
CA PHE A 473 -17.45 -15.58 -24.39
C PHE A 473 -17.28 -14.14 -23.87
N ASN A 474 -16.42 -13.88 -22.87
CA ASN A 474 -16.10 -12.51 -22.41
C ASN A 474 -15.45 -11.56 -23.45
N LYS A 475 -15.27 -11.97 -24.71
CA LYS A 475 -14.95 -11.09 -25.84
C LYS A 475 -16.11 -10.93 -26.82
N ILE A 476 -17.05 -11.89 -26.84
CA ILE A 476 -18.34 -11.76 -27.53
C ILE A 476 -19.22 -10.84 -26.67
N ASP A 477 -19.40 -11.12 -25.37
CA ASP A 477 -20.02 -10.22 -24.36
C ASP A 477 -19.57 -8.75 -24.54
N ALA A 478 -18.26 -8.55 -24.77
CA ALA A 478 -17.61 -7.23 -24.83
C ALA A 478 -17.50 -6.63 -26.26
N LEU A 479 -18.04 -7.32 -27.27
CA LEU A 479 -18.36 -6.76 -28.58
C LEU A 479 -19.87 -6.51 -28.70
N ASP A 480 -20.68 -7.36 -28.05
CA ASP A 480 -22.13 -7.23 -27.86
C ASP A 480 -22.46 -5.95 -27.06
N ASP A 481 -21.87 -5.78 -25.86
CA ASP A 481 -21.88 -4.53 -25.07
C ASP A 481 -21.52 -3.29 -25.93
N GLU A 482 -20.58 -3.40 -26.87
CA GLU A 482 -20.13 -2.29 -27.75
C GLU A 482 -21.01 -2.12 -29.01
N THR A 483 -21.82 -3.13 -29.35
CA THR A 483 -22.84 -3.11 -30.41
C THR A 483 -24.07 -2.40 -29.88
N ASP A 484 -24.55 -2.76 -28.69
CA ASP A 484 -25.59 -2.04 -27.91
C ASP A 484 -25.22 -0.55 -27.75
N ASP A 485 -24.04 -0.23 -27.19
CA ASP A 485 -23.53 1.15 -27.02
C ASP A 485 -23.42 1.91 -28.37
N LEU A 486 -23.30 1.18 -29.49
CA LEU A 486 -23.27 1.76 -30.84
C LEU A 486 -24.66 1.98 -31.42
N GLU A 487 -25.60 1.05 -31.26
CA GLU A 487 -26.98 1.21 -31.72
C GLU A 487 -27.63 2.37 -30.99
N ASP A 488 -27.56 2.38 -29.66
CA ASP A 488 -28.07 3.46 -28.80
C ASP A 488 -27.46 4.82 -29.23
N ALA A 489 -26.16 4.86 -29.56
CA ALA A 489 -25.50 6.07 -30.04
C ALA A 489 -25.87 6.49 -31.48
N ILE A 490 -26.17 5.54 -32.38
CA ILE A 490 -26.61 5.76 -33.76
C ILE A 490 -28.07 6.24 -33.77
N GLU A 491 -28.94 5.59 -32.99
CA GLU A 491 -30.34 5.92 -32.79
C GLU A 491 -30.48 7.28 -32.09
N HIS A 492 -29.63 7.57 -31.09
CA HIS A 492 -29.47 8.89 -30.47
C HIS A 492 -29.07 9.98 -31.47
N SER A 493 -28.13 9.71 -32.38
CA SER A 493 -27.69 10.68 -33.40
C SER A 493 -28.70 10.86 -34.54
N TYR A 494 -29.43 9.80 -34.89
CA TYR A 494 -30.60 9.88 -35.75
C TYR A 494 -31.69 10.70 -35.10
N LYS A 495 -32.06 10.42 -33.84
CA LYS A 495 -33.00 11.24 -33.07
C LYS A 495 -32.55 12.70 -33.09
N LYS A 496 -31.27 13.05 -32.91
CA LYS A 496 -30.77 14.44 -33.06
C LYS A 496 -30.92 15.10 -34.44
N GLY A 497 -31.18 14.34 -35.50
CA GLY A 497 -31.08 14.85 -36.87
C GLY A 497 -29.63 15.11 -37.29
N GLU A 498 -28.65 14.46 -36.65
CA GLU A 498 -27.26 14.41 -37.14
C GLU A 498 -27.09 13.38 -38.28
N LEU A 499 -28.07 12.47 -38.42
CA LEU A 499 -28.23 11.50 -39.51
C LEU A 499 -29.63 11.68 -40.11
N SER A 500 -29.76 11.60 -41.44
CA SER A 500 -31.07 11.40 -42.08
C SER A 500 -31.62 9.99 -41.83
N LYS A 501 -32.93 9.79 -41.99
CA LYS A 501 -33.59 8.47 -41.95
C LYS A 501 -32.98 7.43 -42.91
N SER A 502 -32.34 7.87 -43.99
CA SER A 502 -31.62 7.00 -44.93
C SER A 502 -30.24 6.56 -44.40
N GLN A 503 -29.52 7.49 -43.76
CA GLN A 503 -28.21 7.24 -43.16
C GLN A 503 -28.32 6.42 -41.87
N TYR A 504 -29.33 6.68 -41.04
CA TYR A 504 -29.69 5.87 -39.87
C TYR A 504 -29.89 4.42 -40.28
N ARG A 505 -30.82 4.16 -41.20
CA ARG A 505 -31.09 2.80 -41.73
C ARG A 505 -29.87 2.13 -42.35
N ALA A 506 -28.98 2.89 -43.00
CA ALA A 506 -27.76 2.35 -43.56
C ALA A 506 -26.69 2.00 -42.50
N LEU A 507 -26.76 2.57 -41.29
CA LEU A 507 -25.90 2.24 -40.15
C LEU A 507 -26.50 1.08 -39.34
N GLU A 508 -27.80 1.16 -39.01
CA GLU A 508 -28.66 0.06 -38.49
C GLU A 508 -28.39 -1.22 -39.29
N ASN A 509 -28.73 -1.25 -40.59
CA ASN A 509 -28.48 -2.38 -41.49
C ASN A 509 -26.98 -2.74 -41.69
N SER A 510 -26.03 -2.02 -41.09
CA SER A 510 -24.60 -2.41 -41.08
C SER A 510 -24.14 -2.93 -39.71
N LEU A 511 -24.84 -2.54 -38.63
CA LEU A 511 -24.63 -3.01 -37.27
C LEU A 511 -25.33 -4.35 -37.05
N ASP A 512 -26.56 -4.52 -37.57
CA ASP A 512 -27.31 -5.79 -37.64
C ASP A 512 -26.41 -6.94 -38.14
N LYS A 513 -25.53 -6.67 -39.11
CA LYS A 513 -24.63 -7.68 -39.72
C LYS A 513 -23.39 -8.01 -38.89
N VAL A 514 -23.11 -7.23 -37.85
CA VAL A 514 -22.10 -7.56 -36.85
C VAL A 514 -22.76 -8.33 -35.71
N ASP A 515 -23.98 -7.94 -35.33
CA ASP A 515 -24.85 -8.66 -34.39
C ASP A 515 -25.17 -10.10 -34.87
N ASP A 516 -25.73 -10.26 -36.09
CA ASP A 516 -25.88 -11.53 -36.82
C ASP A 516 -24.60 -12.41 -36.71
N LYS A 517 -23.43 -11.76 -36.81
CA LYS A 517 -22.11 -12.42 -36.83
C LYS A 517 -21.62 -12.76 -35.41
N LEU A 518 -22.07 -12.06 -34.37
CA LEU A 518 -21.80 -12.37 -32.97
C LEU A 518 -22.66 -13.55 -32.52
N GLU A 519 -23.95 -13.55 -32.83
CA GLU A 519 -24.87 -14.69 -32.61
C GLU A 519 -24.33 -15.96 -33.29
N ASP A 520 -23.91 -15.89 -34.57
CA ASP A 520 -23.23 -16.98 -35.30
C ASP A 520 -22.00 -17.54 -34.54
N MET A 521 -21.29 -16.75 -33.72
CA MET A 521 -20.15 -17.23 -32.92
C MET A 521 -20.57 -17.97 -31.66
N GLU A 522 -21.62 -17.50 -31.00
CA GLU A 522 -22.19 -18.12 -29.81
C GLU A 522 -22.71 -19.50 -30.19
N ASP A 523 -23.62 -19.58 -31.17
CA ASP A 523 -24.19 -20.80 -31.75
C ASP A 523 -23.09 -21.81 -32.15
N TYR A 524 -22.06 -21.34 -32.87
CA TYR A 524 -20.95 -22.18 -33.30
C TYR A 524 -20.07 -22.68 -32.14
N LEU A 525 -19.89 -21.88 -31.09
CA LEU A 525 -19.17 -22.31 -29.87
C LEU A 525 -20.00 -23.30 -29.07
N GLU A 526 -21.25 -22.98 -28.79
CA GLU A 526 -22.16 -23.81 -27.98
C GLU A 526 -22.32 -25.20 -28.60
N HIS A 527 -22.68 -25.27 -29.89
CA HIS A 527 -22.77 -26.52 -30.65
C HIS A 527 -21.45 -27.33 -30.65
N ARG A 528 -20.30 -26.66 -30.81
CA ARG A 528 -18.97 -27.29 -30.84
C ARG A 528 -18.47 -27.73 -29.47
N LEU A 529 -19.01 -27.17 -28.40
CA LEU A 529 -18.71 -27.52 -27.01
C LEU A 529 -19.68 -28.55 -26.42
N GLY A 530 -20.81 -28.80 -27.08
CA GLY A 530 -21.90 -29.63 -26.55
C GLY A 530 -22.59 -28.94 -25.36
N ILE A 531 -22.73 -27.62 -25.46
CA ILE A 531 -23.57 -26.78 -24.61
C ILE A 531 -24.79 -26.50 -25.49
N ASP A 532 -25.92 -27.09 -25.12
CA ASP A 532 -27.20 -27.08 -25.84
C ASP A 532 -28.24 -27.53 -24.78
N ASP A 533 -29.42 -26.92 -24.73
CA ASP A 533 -30.34 -26.87 -23.55
C ASP A 533 -30.85 -28.23 -23.00
#